data_AF-A0A0F9K9B0-F1
#
_entry.id   AF-A0A0F9K9B0-F1
#
_cell.length_a   1.000
_cell.length_b   1.000
_cell.length_c   1.000
_cell.angle_alpha   90.00
_cell.angle_beta   90.00
_cell.angle_gamma   90.00
#
_symmetry.space_group_name_H-M   'P 1'
#
loop_
_entity.id
_entity.type
_entity.pdbx_description
1 polymer ?
#
loop_
_entity_poly.entity_id
_entity_poly.type
_entity_poly.pdbx_seq_one_letter_code
_entity_poly.pdbx_strand_id
1 'polypeptide(L)'
;MGVMRIGTKTLVFGGHQVLLHPLFVGMAWRRLYHCLPSWREMVCIAIHDWGYWGKPDIDGEQGEQHPMWAAKKVGRWWGARYYNLVAYHSRFLARKDDKPLSRLCLPDKYGVALMPTWLWALLVWLSAEHEEYRHNEKYILWLKPGDSLRAWFRSYKQLCQLWIDTGDPWRTPDRDGS
;
A
#
# COMPACT_ATOMS: atom_id res chain seq x y z
N MET A 1 21.38 10.42 19.23
CA MET A 1 20.98 10.02 17.85
C MET A 1 19.47 9.89 17.84
N GLY A 2 18.75 10.68 17.04
CA GLY A 2 17.29 10.59 16.97
C GLY A 2 16.87 9.24 16.37
N VAL A 3 15.98 8.52 17.03
CA VAL A 3 15.39 7.28 16.50
C VAL A 3 14.64 7.66 15.21
N MET A 4 15.00 7.04 14.08
CA MET A 4 14.32 7.25 12.80
C MET A 4 12.83 6.94 12.93
N ARG A 5 11.97 7.82 12.42
CA ARG A 5 10.50 7.64 12.46
C ARG A 5 10.07 6.47 11.57
N ILE A 6 9.01 5.76 11.94
CA ILE A 6 8.53 4.56 11.22
C ILE A 6 8.20 4.86 9.75
N GLY A 7 7.67 6.04 9.45
CA GLY A 7 7.40 6.47 8.07
C GLY A 7 8.67 6.65 7.22
N THR A 8 9.81 6.98 7.82
CA THR A 8 11.10 6.94 7.10
C THR A 8 11.61 5.51 6.98
N LYS A 9 11.47 4.70 8.04
CA LYS A 9 11.87 3.29 8.03
C LYS A 9 11.17 2.49 6.92
N THR A 10 9.86 2.68 6.72
CA THR A 10 9.11 1.96 5.68
C THR A 10 9.66 2.24 4.28
N LEU A 11 10.07 3.47 4.01
CA LEU A 11 10.62 3.89 2.72
C LEU A 11 12.05 3.39 2.46
N VAL A 12 12.86 3.22 3.51
CA VAL A 12 14.26 2.80 3.36
C VAL A 12 14.41 1.27 3.41
N PHE A 13 13.71 0.60 4.32
CA PHE A 13 13.87 -0.83 4.58
C PHE A 13 12.56 -1.56 4.95
N GLY A 14 11.39 -1.01 4.65
CA GLY A 14 10.10 -1.63 4.98
C GLY A 14 9.20 -1.95 3.78
N GLY A 15 7.89 -2.04 4.04
CA GLY A 15 6.89 -2.46 3.04
C GLY A 15 6.81 -1.53 1.83
N HIS A 16 7.07 -0.24 2.02
CA HIS A 16 6.99 0.80 0.99
C HIS A 16 8.38 1.20 0.46
N GLN A 17 9.33 0.26 0.43
CA GLN A 17 10.72 0.56 0.05
C GLN A 17 10.78 1.21 -1.36
N VAL A 18 11.47 2.34 -1.46
CA VAL A 18 11.41 3.28 -2.61
C VAL A 18 11.86 2.71 -3.97
N LEU A 19 12.49 1.54 -4.01
CA LEU A 19 12.89 0.85 -5.24
C LEU A 19 12.04 -0.40 -5.49
N LEU A 20 11.93 -1.25 -4.47
CA LEU A 20 11.24 -2.54 -4.57
C LEU A 20 9.75 -2.36 -4.76
N HIS A 21 9.09 -1.56 -3.91
CA HIS A 21 7.65 -1.40 -3.96
C HIS A 21 7.19 -0.83 -5.32
N PRO A 22 7.72 0.30 -5.82
CA PRO A 22 7.37 0.79 -7.16
C PRO A 22 7.62 -0.21 -8.29
N LEU A 23 8.68 -1.02 -8.21
CA LEU A 23 8.95 -2.07 -9.19
C LEU A 23 7.83 -3.12 -9.19
N PHE A 24 7.42 -3.61 -8.01
CA PHE A 24 6.33 -4.57 -7.91
C PHE A 24 4.96 -3.97 -8.30
N VAL A 25 4.70 -2.71 -7.96
CA VAL A 25 3.48 -1.99 -8.40
C VAL A 25 3.45 -1.83 -9.92
N GLY A 26 4.58 -1.53 -10.57
CA GLY A 26 4.68 -1.49 -12.03
C GLY A 26 4.42 -2.86 -12.68
N MET A 27 4.93 -3.95 -12.08
CA MET A 27 4.63 -5.32 -12.52
C MET A 27 3.16 -5.68 -12.34
N ALA A 28 2.55 -5.28 -11.22
CA ALA A 28 1.13 -5.46 -10.94
C ALA A 28 0.27 -4.70 -11.95
N TRP A 29 0.61 -3.44 -12.24
CA TRP A 29 -0.07 -2.62 -13.25
C TRP A 29 -0.09 -3.32 -14.61
N ARG A 30 1.06 -3.84 -15.06
CA ARG A 30 1.17 -4.57 -16.33
C ARG A 30 0.29 -5.82 -16.36
N ARG A 31 0.21 -6.55 -15.25
CA ARG A 31 -0.63 -7.76 -15.14
C ARG A 31 -2.12 -7.45 -15.14
N LEU A 32 -2.53 -6.39 -14.46
CA LEU A 32 -3.94 -6.00 -14.31
C LEU A 32 -4.51 -5.30 -15.55
N TYR A 33 -3.70 -4.44 -16.19
CA TYR A 33 -4.18 -3.58 -17.29
C TYR A 33 -3.63 -3.96 -18.66
N HIS A 34 -2.85 -5.04 -18.73
CA HIS A 34 -2.26 -5.55 -19.97
C HIS A 34 -1.46 -4.52 -20.79
N CYS A 35 -1.02 -3.44 -20.12
CA CYS A 35 -0.22 -2.36 -20.71
C CYS A 35 0.79 -1.83 -19.70
N LEU A 36 1.84 -1.17 -20.18
CA LEU A 36 2.77 -0.48 -19.31
C LEU A 36 2.14 0.86 -18.85
N PRO A 37 2.42 1.31 -17.61
CA PRO A 37 2.09 2.67 -17.22
C PRO A 37 2.78 3.65 -18.17
N SER A 38 2.10 4.74 -18.53
CA SER A 38 2.75 5.88 -19.21
C SER A 38 3.89 6.44 -18.36
N TRP A 39 4.83 7.18 -18.96
CA TRP A 39 5.95 7.76 -18.20
C TRP A 39 5.49 8.64 -17.01
N ARG A 40 4.34 9.32 -17.12
CA ARG A 40 3.76 10.10 -16.01
C ARG A 40 3.18 9.20 -14.92
N GLU A 41 2.53 8.10 -15.29
CA GLU A 41 2.04 7.09 -14.34
C GLU A 41 3.21 6.38 -13.65
N MET A 42 4.33 6.13 -14.35
CA MET A 42 5.56 5.62 -13.73
C MET A 42 6.09 6.56 -12.65
N VAL A 43 6.09 7.87 -12.89
CA VAL A 43 6.45 8.86 -11.85
C VAL A 43 5.46 8.82 -10.70
N CYS A 44 4.15 8.75 -10.97
CA CYS A 44 3.14 8.60 -9.91
C CYS A 44 3.40 7.36 -9.05
N ILE A 45 3.65 6.21 -9.67
CA ILE A 45 4.00 4.96 -8.98
C ILE A 45 5.28 5.12 -8.17
N ALA A 46 6.32 5.76 -8.71
CA ALA A 46 7.59 5.90 -8.02
C ALA A 46 7.47 6.70 -6.71
N ILE A 47 6.62 7.71 -6.66
CA ILE A 47 6.57 8.67 -5.55
C ILE A 47 5.31 8.60 -4.68
N HIS A 48 4.33 7.75 -5.00
CA HIS A 48 3.00 7.76 -4.34
C HIS A 48 3.08 7.66 -2.81
N ASP A 49 4.04 6.91 -2.29
CA ASP A 49 4.23 6.68 -0.85
C ASP A 49 5.26 7.58 -0.18
N TRP A 50 5.95 8.45 -0.91
CA TRP A 50 7.02 9.27 -0.33
C TRP A 50 6.52 10.24 0.75
N GLY A 51 5.21 10.48 0.82
CA GLY A 51 4.59 11.24 1.90
C GLY A 51 4.65 10.56 3.28
N TYR A 52 5.09 9.29 3.37
CA TYR A 52 5.44 8.65 4.63
C TYR A 52 6.68 9.23 5.29
N TRP A 53 7.53 9.96 4.56
CA TRP A 53 8.78 10.45 5.12
C TRP A 53 8.58 11.27 6.40
N GLY A 54 9.19 10.82 7.50
CA GLY A 54 9.11 11.46 8.80
C GLY A 54 7.80 11.24 9.58
N LYS A 55 6.85 10.46 9.04
CA LYS A 55 5.58 10.18 9.72
C LYS A 55 5.77 9.27 10.95
N PRO A 56 5.08 9.55 12.07
CA PRO A 56 5.23 8.77 13.29
C PRO A 56 4.44 7.44 13.28
N ASP A 57 3.56 7.25 12.30
CA ASP A 57 2.68 6.10 12.11
C ASP A 57 2.49 5.80 10.61
N ILE A 58 2.08 4.57 10.27
CA ILE A 58 1.77 4.14 8.89
C ILE A 58 0.26 4.19 8.63
N ASP A 59 -0.54 3.70 9.57
CA ASP A 59 -1.99 3.53 9.47
C ASP A 59 -2.78 4.39 10.46
N GLY A 60 -2.11 5.25 11.21
CA GLY A 60 -2.72 6.29 12.04
C GLY A 60 -3.04 7.57 11.25
N GLU A 61 -3.47 8.60 11.97
CA GLU A 61 -3.98 9.85 11.37
C GLU A 61 -2.97 10.55 10.46
N GLN A 62 -1.67 10.49 10.77
CA GLN A 62 -0.66 11.18 9.98
C GLN A 62 -0.19 10.34 8.79
N GLY A 63 -0.07 9.03 8.97
CA GLY A 63 0.32 8.04 7.95
C GLY A 63 -0.74 7.91 6.87
N GLU A 64 -2.03 7.97 7.22
CA GLU A 64 -3.13 7.95 6.25
C GLU A 64 -3.10 9.13 5.25
N GLN A 65 -2.40 10.21 5.58
CA GLN A 65 -2.24 11.38 4.71
C GLN A 65 -1.04 11.27 3.75
N HIS A 66 -0.28 10.17 3.76
CA HIS A 66 0.87 9.97 2.86
C HIS A 66 0.58 10.26 1.36
N PRO A 67 -0.62 9.99 0.79
CA PRO A 67 -0.83 10.23 -0.65
C PRO A 67 -0.76 11.71 -1.01
N MET A 68 -1.08 12.60 -0.06
CA MET A 68 -1.33 14.01 -0.32
C MET A 68 -0.09 14.75 -0.80
N TRP A 69 1.09 14.39 -0.31
CA TRP A 69 2.33 15.05 -0.76
C TRP A 69 2.56 14.84 -2.25
N ALA A 70 2.49 13.58 -2.68
CA ALA A 70 2.71 13.19 -4.06
C ALA A 70 1.58 13.68 -4.96
N ALA A 71 0.32 13.50 -4.54
CA ALA A 71 -0.87 13.97 -5.27
C ALA A 71 -0.80 15.48 -5.55
N LYS A 72 -0.45 16.30 -4.55
CA LYS A 72 -0.28 17.76 -4.73
C LYS A 72 0.84 18.12 -5.71
N LYS A 73 1.91 17.32 -5.81
CA LYS A 73 3.00 17.57 -6.77
C LYS A 73 2.58 17.20 -8.19
N VAL A 74 2.13 15.97 -8.41
CA VAL A 74 1.73 15.51 -9.75
C VAL A 74 0.48 16.23 -10.26
N GLY A 75 -0.40 16.66 -9.36
CA GLY A 75 -1.55 17.50 -9.68
C GLY A 75 -1.15 18.87 -10.20
N ARG A 76 -0.10 19.48 -9.62
CA ARG A 76 0.47 20.73 -10.13
C ARG A 76 1.18 20.55 -11.47
N TRP A 77 1.84 19.42 -11.68
CA TRP A 77 2.59 19.16 -12.92
C TRP A 77 1.68 18.80 -14.10
N TRP A 78 0.64 18.00 -13.88
CA TRP A 78 -0.12 17.36 -14.96
C TRP A 78 -1.65 17.38 -14.76
N GLY A 79 -2.14 18.08 -13.74
CA GLY A 79 -3.56 18.33 -13.52
C GLY A 79 -4.29 17.27 -12.69
N ALA A 80 -5.59 17.49 -12.53
CA ALA A 80 -6.47 16.76 -11.61
C ALA A 80 -6.48 15.24 -11.84
N ARG A 81 -6.29 14.77 -13.08
CA ARG A 81 -6.23 13.33 -13.38
C ARG A 81 -5.13 12.63 -12.58
N TYR A 82 -3.94 13.22 -12.50
CA TYR A 82 -2.80 12.65 -11.79
C TYR A 82 -2.87 12.88 -10.30
N TYR A 83 -3.46 14.00 -9.88
CA TYR A 83 -3.83 14.20 -8.48
C TYR A 83 -4.72 13.04 -8.00
N ASN A 84 -5.83 12.78 -8.70
CA ASN A 84 -6.78 11.72 -8.33
C ASN A 84 -6.14 10.33 -8.42
N LEU A 85 -5.27 10.10 -9.40
CA LEU A 85 -4.52 8.85 -9.53
C LEU A 85 -3.74 8.53 -8.26
N VAL A 86 -3.05 9.53 -7.70
CA VAL A 86 -2.22 9.34 -6.50
C VAL A 86 -3.02 9.49 -5.22
N ALA A 87 -3.91 10.47 -5.08
CA ALA A 87 -4.65 10.68 -3.84
C ALA A 87 -5.52 9.45 -3.51
N TYR A 88 -6.28 8.97 -4.49
CA TYR A 88 -7.30 7.95 -4.28
C TYR A 88 -6.80 6.53 -4.56
N HIS A 89 -5.48 6.31 -4.55
CA HIS A 89 -4.94 4.96 -4.38
C HIS A 89 -5.14 4.46 -2.94
N SER A 90 -5.17 5.38 -1.97
CA SER A 90 -5.50 5.09 -0.58
C SER A 90 -7.02 4.91 -0.43
N ARG A 91 -7.40 3.72 0.01
CA ARG A 91 -8.80 3.38 0.33
C ARG A 91 -9.40 4.31 1.37
N PHE A 92 -8.65 4.60 2.43
CA PHE A 92 -9.13 5.48 3.50
C PHE A 92 -9.43 6.88 2.97
N LEU A 93 -8.50 7.47 2.22
CA LEU A 93 -8.68 8.83 1.69
C LEU A 93 -9.81 8.90 0.66
N ALA A 94 -9.93 7.89 -0.21
CA ALA A 94 -11.05 7.80 -1.16
C ALA A 94 -12.40 7.71 -0.45
N ARG A 95 -12.51 6.91 0.62
CA ARG A 95 -13.73 6.82 1.43
C ARG A 95 -14.04 8.12 2.18
N LYS A 96 -13.01 8.77 2.73
CA LYS A 96 -13.15 10.05 3.46
C LYS A 96 -13.65 11.17 2.55
N ASP A 97 -13.15 11.24 1.32
CA ASP A 97 -13.47 12.30 0.36
C ASP A 97 -14.69 11.96 -0.54
N ASP A 98 -15.35 10.82 -0.30
CA ASP A 98 -16.42 10.27 -1.15
C ASP A 98 -16.03 10.23 -2.64
N LYS A 99 -14.87 9.64 -2.92
CA LYS A 99 -14.31 9.48 -4.26
C LYS A 99 -14.14 8.03 -4.64
N PRO A 100 -14.27 7.70 -5.95
CA PRO A 100 -13.92 6.38 -6.43
C PRO A 100 -12.42 6.13 -6.26
N LEU A 101 -12.08 4.87 -6.04
CA LEU A 101 -10.69 4.46 -5.99
C LEU A 101 -10.03 4.69 -7.35
N SER A 102 -8.78 5.12 -7.29
CA SER A 102 -7.99 5.31 -8.49
C SER A 102 -7.54 3.95 -9.04
N ARG A 103 -7.20 3.94 -10.34
CA ARG A 103 -6.54 2.79 -10.97
C ARG A 103 -5.17 2.45 -10.37
N LEU A 104 -4.61 3.26 -9.48
CA LEU A 104 -3.36 2.91 -8.77
C LEU A 104 -3.63 2.04 -7.54
N CYS A 105 -4.85 2.07 -6.98
CA CYS A 105 -5.19 1.33 -5.76
C CYS A 105 -4.95 -0.18 -5.89
N LEU A 106 -5.48 -0.82 -6.93
CA LEU A 106 -5.35 -2.27 -7.07
C LEU A 106 -3.92 -2.70 -7.43
N PRO A 107 -3.19 -2.03 -8.34
CA PRO A 107 -1.76 -2.29 -8.55
C PRO A 107 -0.90 -2.10 -7.30
N ASP A 108 -1.21 -1.11 -6.46
CA ASP A 108 -0.51 -0.91 -5.18
C ASP A 108 -0.62 -2.16 -4.28
N LYS A 109 -1.85 -2.61 -4.00
CA LYS A 109 -2.09 -3.82 -3.19
C LYS A 109 -1.51 -5.09 -3.81
N TYR A 110 -1.69 -5.25 -5.11
CA TYR A 110 -1.17 -6.42 -5.81
C TYR A 110 0.36 -6.41 -5.88
N GLY A 111 0.99 -5.24 -6.02
CA GLY A 111 2.44 -5.09 -5.99
C GLY A 111 3.02 -5.66 -4.70
N VAL A 112 2.43 -5.29 -3.55
CA VAL A 112 2.79 -5.88 -2.26
C VAL A 112 2.66 -7.41 -2.32
N ALA A 113 1.51 -7.95 -2.76
CA ALA A 113 1.27 -9.40 -2.81
C ALA A 113 2.21 -10.18 -3.75
N LEU A 114 2.73 -9.54 -4.81
CA LEU A 114 3.71 -10.13 -5.73
C LEU A 114 5.10 -10.29 -5.10
N MET A 115 5.44 -9.51 -4.07
CA MET A 115 6.74 -9.59 -3.42
C MET A 115 6.96 -10.98 -2.77
N PRO A 116 8.14 -11.61 -2.88
CA PRO A 116 8.42 -12.87 -2.20
C PRO A 116 8.15 -12.80 -0.70
N THR A 117 7.48 -13.82 -0.15
CA THR A 117 6.99 -13.78 1.24
C THR A 117 8.08 -13.55 2.27
N TRP A 118 9.26 -14.15 2.05
CA TRP A 118 10.42 -13.98 2.92
C TRP A 118 10.98 -12.54 2.86
N LEU A 119 10.96 -11.91 1.68
CA LEU A 119 11.49 -10.57 1.46
C LEU A 119 10.60 -9.53 2.13
N TRP A 120 9.28 -9.62 1.93
CA TRP A 120 8.33 -8.75 2.61
C TRP A 120 8.46 -8.88 4.13
N ALA A 121 8.52 -10.11 4.65
CA ALA A 121 8.63 -10.35 6.09
C ALA A 121 9.94 -9.79 6.67
N LEU A 122 11.05 -9.87 5.93
CA LEU A 122 12.33 -9.28 6.33
C LEU A 122 12.22 -7.74 6.41
N LEU A 123 11.68 -7.10 5.37
CA LEU A 123 11.55 -5.64 5.31
C LEU A 123 10.64 -5.11 6.43
N VAL A 124 9.46 -5.69 6.59
CA VAL A 124 8.50 -5.28 7.63
C VAL A 124 9.00 -5.58 9.05
N TRP A 125 9.87 -6.57 9.21
CA TRP A 125 10.59 -6.78 10.46
C TRP A 125 11.61 -5.66 10.71
N LEU A 126 12.46 -5.34 9.73
CA LEU A 126 13.47 -4.28 9.82
C LEU A 126 12.85 -2.90 10.12
N SER A 127 11.69 -2.59 9.53
CA SER A 127 10.99 -1.32 9.69
C SER A 127 10.20 -1.18 10.99
N ALA A 128 9.98 -2.29 11.70
CA ALA A 128 9.05 -2.40 12.83
C ALA A 128 7.56 -2.15 12.49
N GLU A 129 7.19 -2.15 11.20
CA GLU A 129 5.78 -2.01 10.76
C GLU A 129 4.88 -3.11 11.32
N HIS A 130 5.44 -4.29 11.57
CA HIS A 130 4.70 -5.40 12.16
C HIS A 130 4.17 -5.10 13.58
N GLU A 131 4.82 -4.22 14.33
CA GLU A 131 4.35 -3.82 15.66
C GLU A 131 3.05 -3.04 15.53
N GLU A 132 2.94 -2.14 14.56
CA GLU A 132 1.72 -1.38 14.28
C GLU A 132 0.61 -2.27 13.72
N TYR A 133 0.94 -3.16 12.78
CA TYR A 133 -0.06 -4.05 12.15
C TYR A 133 -0.73 -5.01 13.14
N ARG A 134 -0.02 -5.47 14.17
CA ARG A 134 -0.57 -6.40 15.18
C ARG A 134 -1.58 -5.75 16.11
N HIS A 135 -1.55 -4.42 16.25
CA HIS A 135 -2.42 -3.68 17.17
C HIS A 135 -3.52 -2.89 16.45
N ASN A 136 -3.59 -2.96 15.12
CA ASN A 136 -4.53 -2.19 14.33
C ASN A 136 -5.71 -3.07 13.87
N GLU A 137 -6.93 -2.67 14.25
CA GLU A 137 -8.18 -3.37 13.95
C GLU A 137 -8.39 -3.65 12.45
N LYS A 138 -7.83 -2.80 11.57
CA LYS A 138 -7.83 -3.00 10.11
C LYS A 138 -7.25 -4.36 9.70
N TYR A 139 -6.29 -4.87 10.47
CA TYR A 139 -5.59 -6.13 10.21
C TYR A 139 -6.02 -7.25 11.16
N ILE A 140 -6.44 -6.94 12.38
CA ILE A 140 -6.90 -7.92 13.39
C ILE A 140 -8.10 -8.72 12.87
N LEU A 141 -8.97 -8.13 12.04
CA LEU A 141 -10.15 -8.81 11.49
C LEU A 141 -9.84 -10.01 10.57
N TRP A 142 -8.59 -10.14 10.10
CA TRP A 142 -8.21 -11.12 9.08
C TRP A 142 -7.18 -12.15 9.58
N LEU A 143 -6.73 -12.01 10.82
CA LEU A 143 -5.48 -12.61 11.30
C LEU A 143 -5.59 -13.02 12.76
N LYS A 144 -5.09 -14.21 13.09
CA LYS A 144 -5.11 -14.71 14.46
C LYS A 144 -3.92 -14.12 15.24
N PRO A 145 -4.13 -13.58 16.46
CA PRO A 145 -3.03 -13.24 17.34
C PRO A 145 -2.07 -14.43 17.51
N GLY A 146 -0.76 -14.19 17.38
CA GLY A 146 0.27 -15.23 17.46
C GLY A 146 0.84 -15.72 16.11
N ASP A 147 0.25 -15.34 14.97
CA ASP A 147 0.77 -15.73 13.66
C ASP A 147 2.18 -15.14 13.38
N SER A 148 3.03 -15.97 12.75
CA SER A 148 4.31 -15.51 12.19
C SER A 148 4.08 -14.48 11.08
N LEU A 149 5.03 -13.56 10.85
CA LEU A 149 4.93 -12.58 9.75
C LEU A 149 4.75 -13.24 8.37
N ARG A 150 5.30 -14.43 8.18
CA ARG A 150 5.14 -15.21 6.95
C ARG A 150 3.74 -15.80 6.79
N ALA A 151 3.11 -16.21 7.89
CA ALA A 151 1.72 -16.68 7.89
C ALA A 151 0.79 -15.49 7.62
N TRP A 152 1.01 -14.39 8.34
CA TRP A 152 0.30 -13.12 8.17
C TRP A 152 0.30 -12.68 6.70
N PHE A 153 1.49 -12.69 6.08
CA PHE A 153 1.61 -12.21 4.71
C PHE A 153 1.02 -13.17 3.67
N ARG A 154 0.98 -14.47 3.95
CA ARG A 154 0.26 -15.42 3.08
C ARG A 154 -1.24 -15.14 3.07
N SER A 155 -1.84 -14.85 4.22
CA SER A 155 -3.25 -14.44 4.31
C SER A 155 -3.49 -13.12 3.58
N TYR A 156 -2.60 -12.15 3.74
CA TYR A 156 -2.68 -10.89 2.99
C TYR A 156 -2.63 -11.09 1.46
N LYS A 157 -1.80 -12.00 0.97
CA LYS A 157 -1.76 -12.35 -0.46
C LYS A 157 -3.07 -12.95 -0.96
N GLN A 158 -3.70 -13.83 -0.17
CA GLN A 158 -5.00 -14.41 -0.51
C GLN A 158 -6.08 -13.32 -0.59
N LEU A 159 -6.06 -12.37 0.36
CA LEU A 159 -6.95 -11.22 0.34
C LEU A 159 -6.74 -10.33 -0.89
N CYS A 160 -5.48 -10.05 -1.25
CA CYS A 160 -5.17 -9.31 -2.47
C CYS A 160 -5.64 -10.07 -3.72
N GLN A 161 -5.51 -11.39 -3.75
CA GLN A 161 -6.02 -12.21 -4.85
C GLN A 161 -7.55 -12.09 -4.96
N LEU A 162 -8.27 -12.14 -3.84
CA LEU A 162 -9.73 -11.93 -3.83
C LEU A 162 -10.11 -10.55 -4.41
N TRP A 163 -9.39 -9.49 -4.08
CA TRP A 163 -9.64 -8.15 -4.64
C TRP A 163 -9.39 -8.09 -6.14
N ILE A 164 -8.41 -8.86 -6.64
CA ILE A 164 -8.12 -8.95 -8.07
C ILE A 164 -9.23 -9.71 -8.78
N ASP A 165 -9.63 -10.86 -8.23
CA ASP A 165 -10.63 -11.74 -8.82
C ASP A 165 -12.01 -11.09 -8.88
N THR A 166 -12.36 -10.29 -7.87
CA THR A 166 -13.65 -9.57 -7.79
C THR A 166 -13.61 -8.17 -8.38
N GLY A 167 -12.43 -7.59 -8.59
CA GLY A 167 -12.26 -6.17 -8.92
C GLY A 167 -12.68 -5.22 -7.80
N ASP A 168 -13.04 -5.75 -6.62
CA ASP A 168 -13.52 -4.97 -5.47
C ASP A 168 -12.49 -5.00 -4.34
N PRO A 169 -11.70 -3.92 -4.16
CA PRO A 169 -10.71 -3.81 -3.08
C PRO A 169 -11.33 -3.57 -1.70
N TRP A 170 -12.66 -3.58 -1.60
CA TRP A 170 -13.42 -3.62 -0.35
C TRP A 170 -13.92 -5.01 -0.01
N ARG A 171 -13.87 -5.97 -0.95
CA ARG A 171 -14.37 -7.32 -0.74
C ARG A 171 -13.62 -7.98 0.41
N THR A 172 -14.40 -8.62 1.27
CA THR A 172 -13.88 -9.45 2.35
C THR A 172 -14.12 -10.92 2.01
N PRO A 173 -13.24 -11.85 2.42
CA PRO A 173 -13.52 -13.28 2.34
C PRO A 173 -14.82 -13.57 3.11
N ASP A 174 -15.63 -14.47 2.56
CA ASP A 174 -16.83 -14.92 3.26
C ASP A 174 -16.41 -15.59 4.56
N ARG A 175 -17.00 -15.17 5.69
CA ARG A 175 -16.75 -15.77 7.00
C ARG A 175 -17.55 -17.06 7.10
N ASP A 176 -17.13 -18.09 6.40
CA ASP A 176 -17.79 -19.38 6.48
C ASP A 176 -17.11 -20.24 7.57
N GLY A 177 -17.82 -20.35 8.67
CA GLY A 177 -17.49 -21.12 9.86
C GLY A 177 -18.24 -20.62 11.09
N SER A 178 -19.56 -20.88 11.12
CA SER A 178 -20.30 -21.17 12.35
C SER A 178 -19.50 -22.04 13.32
#